data_AF-A0A8A1V6F7-F1
#
_entry.id   AF-A0A8A1V6F7-F1
#
_cell.length_a   1.000
_cell.length_b   1.000
_cell.length_c   1.000
_cell.angle_alpha   90.00
_cell.angle_beta   90.00
_cell.angle_gamma   90.00
#
_symmetry.space_group_name_H-M   'P 1'
#
loop_
_entity.id
_entity.type
_entity.pdbx_description
1 polymer ?
#
loop_
_entity_poly.entity_id
_entity_poly.type
_entity_poly.pdbx_seq_one_letter_code
_entity_poly.pdbx_strand_id
1 'polypeptide(L)'
;MGCEHFSTDVSYLPDLEAHLNDLLRSRERLMSAFEADDWARAQAMPAEEEIRRVRRLIDRVKSDLDDLTDEDRAQIQQAVTVVRRSRTVLLGMPRIGQPLPDVRPPRTLP
;
A
#
# COMPACT_ATOMS: atom_id res chain seq x y z
N MET A 1 -6.12 9.27 12.57
CA MET A 1 -5.01 8.31 12.54
C MET A 1 -4.45 8.33 11.13
N GLY A 2 -3.23 8.85 11.00
CA GLY A 2 -2.64 9.27 9.74
C GLY A 2 -2.23 8.10 8.85
N CYS A 3 -2.03 8.39 7.58
CA CYS A 3 -1.47 7.45 6.62
C CYS A 3 0.03 7.34 6.90
N GLU A 4 0.43 6.45 7.81
CA GLU A 4 1.84 6.35 8.27
C GLU A 4 2.59 5.20 7.58
N HIS A 5 2.03 4.63 6.51
CA HIS A 5 2.55 3.38 5.94
C HIS A 5 3.19 3.48 4.54
N PHE A 6 3.03 4.61 3.84
CA PHE A 6 3.67 4.80 2.53
C PHE A 6 4.41 6.13 2.54
N SER A 7 5.70 6.10 2.83
CA SER A 7 6.57 7.22 2.47
C SER A 7 6.45 7.46 0.96
N THR A 8 6.14 8.70 0.59
CA THR A 8 5.87 9.21 -0.78
C THR A 8 7.13 9.24 -1.66
N ASP A 9 8.07 8.30 -1.50
CA ASP A 9 9.31 8.28 -2.27
C ASP A 9 9.29 7.18 -3.35
N VAL A 10 9.96 7.46 -4.46
CA VAL A 10 10.00 6.62 -5.67
C VAL A 10 10.49 5.19 -5.43
N SER A 11 11.19 4.91 -4.33
CA SER A 11 11.70 3.57 -4.02
C SER A 11 10.59 2.55 -3.72
N TYR A 12 9.40 3.03 -3.35
CA TYR A 12 8.21 2.23 -3.07
C TYR A 12 7.36 1.93 -4.30
N LEU A 13 7.66 2.51 -5.47
CA LEU A 13 6.85 2.32 -6.68
C LEU A 13 6.61 0.84 -7.03
N PRO A 14 7.63 -0.06 -7.01
CA PRO A 14 7.39 -1.47 -7.30
C PRO A 14 6.50 -2.16 -6.25
N ASP A 15 6.55 -1.72 -5.00
CA ASP A 15 5.76 -2.31 -3.91
C ASP A 15 4.31 -1.83 -3.98
N LEU A 16 4.08 -0.57 -4.39
CA LEU A 16 2.76 -0.02 -4.69
C LEU A 16 2.10 -0.75 -5.87
N GLU A 17 2.86 -1.05 -6.92
CA GLU A 17 2.37 -1.82 -8.07
C GLU A 17 2.00 -3.26 -7.68
N ALA A 18 2.82 -3.91 -6.85
CA ALA A 18 2.53 -5.24 -6.31
C ALA A 18 1.25 -5.22 -5.47
N HIS A 19 1.13 -4.26 -4.56
CA HIS A 19 -0.06 -4.10 -3.71
C HIS A 19 -1.33 -3.83 -4.52
N LEU A 20 -1.25 -2.97 -5.55
CA LEU A 20 -2.38 -2.72 -6.46
C LEU A 20 -2.83 -4.01 -7.16
N ASN A 21 -1.89 -4.84 -7.62
CA ASN A 21 -2.22 -6.11 -8.26
C ASN A 21 -2.91 -7.08 -7.29
N ASP A 22 -2.46 -7.14 -6.04
CA ASP A 22 -3.09 -7.97 -5.01
C ASP A 22 -4.51 -7.48 -4.67
N LEU A 23 -4.71 -6.17 -4.55
CA LEU A 23 -6.04 -5.56 -4.36
C LEU A 23 -6.99 -5.91 -5.51
N LEU A 24 -6.53 -5.79 -6.76
CA LEU A 24 -7.33 -6.12 -7.94
C LEU A 24 -7.68 -7.61 -7.99
N ARG A 25 -6.73 -8.48 -7.67
CA ARG A 25 -6.96 -9.93 -7.60
C ARG A 25 -7.94 -10.31 -6.50
N SER A 26 -7.83 -9.68 -5.34
CA SER A 26 -8.77 -9.87 -4.23
C SER A 26 -10.19 -9.46 -4.63
N ARG A 27 -10.32 -8.30 -5.29
CA ARG A 27 -11.60 -7.82 -5.83
C ARG A 27 -12.19 -8.80 -6.83
N GLU A 28 -11.41 -9.27 -7.80
CA GLU A 28 -11.87 -10.22 -8.80
C GLU A 28 -12.37 -11.52 -8.18
N ARG A 29 -11.64 -12.05 -7.19
CA ARG A 29 -12.04 -13.23 -6.43
C ARG A 29 -13.36 -13.02 -5.70
N LEU A 30 -13.55 -11.86 -5.06
CA LEU A 30 -14.80 -11.54 -4.37
C LEU A 30 -15.97 -11.41 -5.34
N MET A 31 -15.77 -10.75 -6.49
CA MET A 31 -16.81 -10.63 -7.53
C MET A 31 -17.16 -11.97 -8.19
N SER A 32 -16.20 -12.89 -8.28
CA SER A 32 -16.43 -14.24 -8.82
C SER A 32 -17.06 -15.19 -7.80
N ALA A 33 -16.69 -15.07 -6.51
CA ALA A 33 -17.17 -15.95 -5.44
C ALA A 33 -18.60 -15.60 -4.99
N PHE A 34 -19.00 -14.34 -5.17
CA PHE A 34 -20.35 -13.88 -4.89
C PHE A 34 -20.96 -13.39 -6.20
N GLU A 35 -22.03 -14.01 -6.69
CA GLU A 35 -23.04 -13.30 -7.49
C GLU A 35 -23.69 -12.25 -6.57
N ALA A 36 -22.89 -11.25 -6.16
CA ALA A 36 -23.11 -10.52 -4.93
C ALA A 36 -24.32 -9.62 -5.06
N ASP A 37 -25.31 -9.83 -4.20
CA ASP A 37 -26.37 -8.87 -3.95
C ASP A 37 -25.75 -7.51 -3.57
N ASP A 38 -26.35 -6.40 -4.00
CA ASP A 38 -25.73 -5.07 -4.01
C ASP A 38 -25.19 -4.62 -2.65
N TRP A 39 -25.76 -5.16 -1.57
CA TRP A 39 -25.32 -4.94 -0.19
C TRP A 39 -23.92 -5.50 0.13
N ALA A 40 -23.55 -6.67 -0.40
CA ALA A 40 -22.22 -7.25 -0.21
C ALA A 40 -21.16 -6.50 -1.04
N ARG A 41 -21.57 -5.95 -2.19
CA ARG A 41 -20.74 -5.07 -3.04
C ARG A 41 -20.42 -3.75 -2.32
N ALA A 42 -21.41 -3.18 -1.61
CA ALA A 42 -21.25 -1.97 -0.81
C ALA A 42 -20.39 -2.18 0.46
N GLN A 43 -20.40 -3.37 1.07
CA GLN A 43 -19.51 -3.68 2.20
C GLN A 43 -18.05 -3.96 1.78
N ALA A 44 -17.82 -4.33 0.52
CA ALA A 44 -16.47 -4.43 -0.07
C ALA A 44 -15.83 -3.05 -0.39
N MET A 45 -16.52 -1.93 -0.13
CA MET A 45 -16.07 -0.56 -0.42
C MET A 45 -14.76 -0.09 0.24
N PRO A 46 -14.19 -0.68 1.31
CA PRO A 46 -12.83 -0.33 1.75
C PRO A 46 -11.78 -0.56 0.65
N ALA A 47 -11.92 -1.63 -0.14
CA ALA A 47 -10.94 -1.99 -1.18
C ALA A 47 -10.97 -1.05 -2.38
N GLU A 48 -12.13 -0.47 -2.72
CA GLU A 48 -12.25 0.40 -3.89
C GLU A 48 -11.68 1.80 -3.67
N GLU A 49 -11.86 2.38 -2.47
CA GLU A 49 -11.17 3.62 -2.11
C GLU A 49 -9.66 3.40 -2.03
N GLU A 50 -9.23 2.25 -1.51
CA GLU A 50 -7.81 1.89 -1.45
C GLU A 50 -7.20 1.75 -2.85
N ILE A 51 -7.85 1.03 -3.76
CA ILE A 51 -7.43 0.94 -5.18
C ILE A 51 -7.32 2.34 -5.79
N ARG A 52 -8.33 3.20 -5.60
CA ARG A 52 -8.33 4.57 -6.13
C ARG A 52 -7.17 5.40 -5.57
N ARG A 53 -6.89 5.27 -4.27
CA ARG A 53 -5.77 5.96 -3.61
C ARG A 53 -4.41 5.47 -4.13
N VAL A 54 -4.20 4.16 -4.22
CA VAL A 54 -2.94 3.57 -4.69
C VAL A 54 -2.67 3.94 -6.15
N ARG A 55 -3.70 3.91 -7.02
CA ARG A 55 -3.60 4.38 -8.41
C ARG A 55 -3.15 5.84 -8.50
N ARG A 56 -3.81 6.75 -7.78
CA ARG A 56 -3.43 8.17 -7.75
C ARG A 56 -1.98 8.38 -7.30
N LEU A 57 -1.50 7.57 -6.35
CA LEU A 57 -0.14 7.66 -5.87
C LEU A 57 0.87 7.18 -6.92
N ILE A 58 0.60 6.03 -7.56
CA ILE A 58 1.43 5.51 -8.65
C ILE A 58 1.49 6.51 -9.81
N ASP A 59 0.36 7.07 -10.21
CA ASP A 59 0.27 8.02 -11.32
C ASP A 59 1.08 9.29 -11.02
N ARG A 60 1.00 9.82 -9.80
CA ARG A 60 1.82 10.96 -9.37
C ARG A 60 3.30 10.64 -9.45
N VAL A 61 3.74 9.52 -8.86
CA VAL A 61 5.16 9.14 -8.85
C VAL A 61 5.68 8.90 -10.28
N LYS A 62 4.86 8.34 -11.17
CA LYS A 62 5.24 8.16 -12.58
C LYS A 62 5.32 9.49 -13.32
N SER A 63 4.37 10.40 -13.10
CA SER A 63 4.42 11.74 -13.67
C SER A 63 5.67 12.50 -13.22
N ASP A 64 5.97 12.47 -11.92
CA ASP A 64 7.17 13.12 -11.37
C ASP A 64 8.46 12.54 -11.96
N LEU A 65 8.47 11.26 -12.32
CA LEU A 65 9.59 10.63 -13.03
C LEU A 65 9.63 11.02 -14.51
N ASP A 66 8.49 11.12 -15.18
CA ASP A 66 8.37 11.47 -16.60
C ASP A 66 8.80 12.92 -16.88
N ASP A 67 8.71 13.79 -15.89
CA ASP A 67 9.21 15.17 -15.95
C ASP A 67 10.75 15.28 -15.81
N LEU A 68 11.44 14.19 -15.47
CA LEU A 68 12.90 14.17 -15.31
C LEU A 68 13.63 13.93 -16.64
N THR A 69 14.85 14.46 -16.70
CA THR A 69 15.79 14.10 -17.77
C THR A 69 16.21 12.63 -17.67
N ASP A 70 16.66 12.05 -18.78
CA ASP A 70 17.14 10.65 -18.80
C ASP A 70 18.30 10.42 -17.82
N GLU A 71 19.16 11.42 -17.62
CA GLU A 71 20.29 11.37 -16.68
C GLU A 71 19.80 11.34 -15.23
N ASP A 72 18.90 12.25 -14.86
CA ASP A 72 18.30 12.31 -13.52
C ASP A 72 17.52 11.02 -13.21
N ARG A 73 16.75 10.52 -14.19
CA ARG A 73 16.04 9.25 -14.07
C ARG A 73 16.99 8.08 -13.81
N ALA A 74 18.10 8.01 -14.54
CA ALA A 74 19.11 6.96 -14.35
C ALA A 74 19.76 7.03 -12.96
N GLN A 75 20.03 8.24 -12.45
CA GLN A 75 20.58 8.44 -11.11
C GLN A 75 19.60 8.02 -10.02
N ILE A 76 18.31 8.37 -10.16
CA ILE A 76 17.26 7.96 -9.24
C ILE A 76 17.10 6.44 -9.23
N GLN A 77 17.10 5.76 -10.38
CA GLN A 77 17.00 4.30 -10.44
C GLN A 77 18.16 3.59 -9.73
N GLN A 78 19.38 4.14 -9.82
CA GLN A 78 20.53 3.63 -9.06
C GLN A 78 20.34 3.83 -7.55
N ALA A 79 19.89 5.00 -7.13
CA ALA A 79 19.60 5.28 -5.71
C ALA A 79 18.50 4.34 -5.16
N VAL A 80 17.42 4.13 -5.92
CA VAL A 80 16.34 3.18 -5.58
C VAL A 80 16.88 1.78 -5.40
N THR A 81 17.77 1.33 -6.29
CA THR A 81 18.38 -0.01 -6.20
C THR A 81 19.17 -0.17 -4.91
N VAL A 82 19.96 0.85 -4.53
CA VAL A 82 20.74 0.85 -3.28
C VAL A 82 19.82 0.81 -2.05
N VAL A 83 18.78 1.65 -2.02
CA VAL A 83 17.81 1.71 -0.90
C VAL A 83 17.03 0.40 -0.78
N ARG A 84 16.58 -0.18 -1.89
CA ARG A 84 15.86 -1.46 -1.85
C ARG A 84 16.78 -2.59 -1.38
N ARG A 85 18.04 -2.62 -1.82
CA ARG A 85 19.03 -3.61 -1.38
C ARG A 85 19.26 -3.54 0.14
N SER A 86 19.37 -2.35 0.72
CA SER A 86 19.52 -2.20 2.18
C SER A 86 18.25 -2.63 2.93
N ARG A 87 17.05 -2.37 2.40
CA ARG A 87 15.79 -2.89 2.95
C ARG A 87 15.70 -4.42 2.89
N THR A 88 16.13 -5.05 1.81
CA THR A 88 16.18 -6.53 1.72
C THR A 88 17.09 -7.13 2.79
N VAL A 89 18.21 -6.48 3.11
CA VAL A 89 19.13 -6.91 4.18
C VAL A 89 18.50 -6.74 5.57
N LEU A 90 17.70 -5.68 5.79
CA LEU A 90 16.96 -5.45 7.05
C LEU A 90 15.78 -6.41 7.27
N LEU A 91 15.32 -7.13 6.24
CA LEU A 91 14.33 -8.21 6.40
C LEU A 91 14.92 -9.49 7.05
N GLY A 92 16.20 -9.43 7.46
CA GLY A 92 16.84 -10.36 8.41
C GLY A 92 16.48 -10.17 9.89
N MET A 93 15.40 -9.42 10.24
CA MET A 93 14.77 -9.21 11.58
C MET A 93 15.57 -8.28 12.56
N PRO A 94 14.93 -7.48 13.46
CA PRO A 94 13.73 -7.78 14.26
C PRO A 94 12.53 -6.82 14.07
N ARG A 95 11.34 -7.40 14.23
CA ARG A 95 10.05 -6.70 14.29
C ARG A 95 10.00 -5.85 15.56
N ILE A 96 9.92 -4.52 15.39
CA ILE A 96 9.46 -3.64 16.46
C ILE A 96 7.99 -4.00 16.69
N GLY A 97 7.72 -4.71 17.78
CA GLY A 97 6.38 -5.12 18.16
C GLY A 97 5.49 -3.89 18.33
N GLN A 98 4.39 -3.84 17.60
CA GLN A 98 3.36 -2.84 17.86
C GLN A 98 2.80 -3.08 19.27
N PRO A 99 2.70 -2.06 20.14
CA PRO A 99 2.03 -2.24 21.41
C PRO A 99 0.56 -2.56 21.16
N LEU A 100 0.08 -3.67 21.73
CA LEU A 100 -1.32 -4.07 21.70
C LEU A 100 -2.18 -2.92 22.26
N PRO A 101 -3.28 -2.53 21.60
CA PRO A 101 -4.20 -1.56 22.18
C PRO A 101 -4.80 -2.14 23.47
N ASP A 102 -4.75 -1.37 24.55
CA ASP A 102 -5.35 -1.69 25.85
C ASP A 102 -6.87 -1.79 25.70
N VAL A 103 -7.38 -2.99 25.42
CA VAL A 103 -8.82 -3.27 25.39
C VAL A 103 -9.30 -3.39 26.83
N ARG A 104 -9.61 -2.25 27.46
CA ARG A 104 -10.42 -2.24 28.67
C ARG A 104 -11.90 -2.27 28.32
N PRO A 105 -12.67 -3.31 28.67
CA PRO A 105 -14.11 -3.24 28.58
C PRO A 105 -14.65 -2.25 29.64
N PRO A 106 -15.65 -1.41 29.32
CA PRO A 106 -16.32 -0.61 30.32
C PRO A 106 -17.07 -1.52 31.30
N ARG A 107 -16.78 -1.35 32.60
CA ARG A 107 -17.54 -2.00 33.68
C ARG A 107 -18.98 -1.49 33.62
N THR A 108 -19.92 -2.36 33.28
CA THR A 108 -21.33 -2.19 33.67
C THR A 108 -21.42 -2.30 35.18
N LEU A 109 -21.89 -1.25 35.85
CA LEU A 109 -22.37 -1.33 37.23
C LEU A 109 -23.90 -1.30 37.22
N PRO A 110 -24.56 -2.06 38.12
CA PRO A 110 -26.01 -2.12 38.26
C PRO A 110 -26.62 -0.87 38.91
#